data_AF-A0A3D5KIE6-F1
#
_entry.id   AF-A0A3D5KIE6-F1
#
_cell.length_a   1.000
_cell.length_b   1.000
_cell.length_c   1.000
_cell.angle_alpha   90.00
_cell.angle_beta   90.00
_cell.angle_gamma   90.00
#
_symmetry.space_group_name_H-M   'P 1'
#
loop_
_entity.id
_entity.type
_entity.pdbx_description
1 polymer ?
#
loop_
_entity_poly.entity_id
_entity_poly.type
_entity_poly.pdbx_seq_one_letter_code
_entity_poly.pdbx_strand_id
1 'polypeptide(L)'
;MGKFPDCCALTDTGRCSWLTLANCRGSQCMIRRTPEENNKSLQHVNERLLSLDISTQIHIAKKYYGGSMPWNGGKTVKAYRAYKSALSPEDKKAE
;
A
#
# COMPACT_ATOMS: atom_id res chain seq x y z
N MET A 1 34.14 2.98 7.97
CA MET A 1 32.90 3.11 7.17
C MET A 1 31.81 3.63 8.08
N GLY A 2 31.24 4.82 7.78
CA GLY A 2 30.12 5.34 8.54
C GLY A 2 28.88 4.47 8.34
N LYS A 3 28.21 4.10 9.44
CA LYS A 3 26.97 3.33 9.38
C LYS A 3 25.88 4.21 8.75
N PHE A 4 25.23 3.73 7.69
CA PHE A 4 24.12 4.45 7.10
C PHE A 4 22.93 4.59 8.07
N PRO A 5 22.09 5.64 7.96
CA PRO A 5 20.92 5.80 8.82
C PRO A 5 19.90 4.68 8.62
N ASP A 6 19.27 4.25 9.71
CA ASP A 6 18.14 3.31 9.67
C ASP A 6 16.87 4.02 9.18
N CYS A 7 16.62 3.90 7.87
CA CYS A 7 15.55 4.57 7.16
C CYS A 7 15.10 3.74 5.95
N CYS A 8 13.80 3.45 5.85
CA CYS A 8 13.23 2.67 4.75
C CYS A 8 13.28 3.36 3.38
N ALA A 9 13.47 4.69 3.36
CA ALA A 9 13.63 5.46 2.12
C ALA A 9 15.09 5.51 1.64
N LEU A 10 16.04 4.93 2.38
CA LEU A 10 17.45 4.96 2.04
C LEU A 10 17.76 3.99 0.89
N THR A 11 18.48 4.47 -0.13
CA THR A 11 19.03 3.62 -1.20
C THR A 11 20.41 3.09 -0.82
N ASP A 12 20.87 2.05 -1.52
CA ASP A 12 22.24 1.51 -1.45
C ASP A 12 23.34 2.57 -1.67
N THR A 13 23.07 3.59 -2.50
CA THR A 13 23.98 4.73 -2.72
C THR A 13 23.89 5.83 -1.65
N GLY A 14 23.15 5.65 -0.56
CA GLY A 14 23.00 6.64 0.51
C GLY A 14 21.98 7.77 0.24
N ARG A 15 21.26 7.70 -0.88
CA ARG A 15 20.26 8.71 -1.29
C ARG A 15 18.89 8.42 -0.67
N CYS A 16 18.00 9.40 -0.70
CA CYS A 16 16.60 9.19 -0.33
C CYS A 16 15.79 8.84 -1.58
N SER A 17 14.92 7.83 -1.50
CA SER A 17 14.00 7.43 -2.58
C SER A 17 12.66 8.19 -2.52
N TRP A 18 12.27 8.66 -1.34
CA TRP A 18 11.03 9.43 -1.15
C TRP A 18 11.19 10.91 -1.46
N LEU A 19 12.36 11.45 -1.15
CA LEU A 19 12.74 12.82 -1.45
C LEU A 19 13.93 12.74 -2.39
N THR A 20 14.00 13.56 -3.44
CA THR A 20 15.12 13.59 -4.41
C THR A 20 16.38 14.23 -3.81
N LEU A 21 16.74 13.85 -2.58
CA LEU A 21 17.88 14.35 -1.83
C LEU A 21 19.11 13.47 -2.08
N ALA A 22 20.24 14.13 -2.32
CA ALA A 22 21.52 13.48 -2.55
C ALA A 22 22.02 12.67 -1.34
N ASN A 23 21.66 13.07 -0.12
CA ASN A 23 22.04 12.35 1.10
C ASN A 23 20.84 12.24 2.05
N CYS A 24 20.62 11.05 2.61
CA CYS A 24 19.61 10.84 3.64
C CYS A 24 19.96 11.63 4.92
N ARG A 25 18.99 12.38 5.44
CA ARG A 25 19.18 13.23 6.64
C ARG A 25 19.06 12.47 7.98
N GLY A 26 18.81 11.16 7.94
CA GLY A 26 18.70 10.33 9.14
C GLY A 26 17.71 10.89 10.16
N SER A 27 18.14 11.04 11.42
CA SER A 27 17.31 11.51 12.55
C SER A 27 16.76 12.93 12.38
N GLN A 28 17.36 13.76 11.52
CA GLN A 28 16.86 15.11 11.23
C GLN A 28 15.75 15.11 10.16
N CYS A 29 15.44 13.96 9.55
CA CYS A 29 14.37 13.85 8.58
C CYS A 29 13.01 13.70 9.27
N MET A 30 12.13 14.70 9.09
CA MET A 30 10.78 14.70 9.68
C MET A 30 9.89 13.55 9.20
N ILE A 31 10.19 12.98 8.03
CA ILE A 31 9.47 11.83 7.46
C ILE A 31 10.25 10.54 7.59
N ARG A 32 11.33 10.48 8.39
CA ARG A 32 12.08 9.25 8.62
C ARG A 32 11.16 8.18 9.18
N ARG A 33 11.26 6.97 8.63
CA ARG A 33 10.66 5.77 9.22
C ARG A 33 11.66 4.62 9.15
N THR A 34 11.76 3.82 10.21
CA THR A 34 12.45 2.54 10.14
C THR A 34 11.64 1.57 9.25
N PRO A 35 12.26 0.46 8.79
CA PRO A 35 11.52 -0.61 8.11
C PRO A 35 10.31 -1.12 8.90
N GLU A 36 10.43 -1.27 10.22
CA GLU A 36 9.36 -1.75 11.10
C GLU A 36 8.22 -0.74 11.20
N GLU A 37 8.52 0.53 11.40
CA GLU A 37 7.54 1.62 11.44
C GLU A 37 6.78 1.73 10.11
N ASN A 38 7.51 1.61 9.00
CA ASN A 38 6.90 1.64 7.67
C ASN A 38 6.00 0.42 7.43
N ASN A 39 6.42 -0.78 7.86
CA ASN A 39 5.60 -1.98 7.75
C ASN A 39 4.30 -1.87 8.57
N LYS A 40 4.38 -1.39 9.82
CA LYS A 40 3.19 -1.14 10.65
C LYS A 40 2.26 -0.12 9.99
N SER A 41 2.82 0.96 9.44
CA SER A 41 2.03 1.95 8.70
C SER A 41 1.34 1.33 7.47
N LEU A 42 2.02 0.46 6.73
CA LEU A 42 1.45 -0.24 5.57
C LEU A 42 0.34 -1.21 5.99
N GLN A 43 0.50 -1.93 7.10
CA GLN A 43 -0.53 -2.80 7.65
C GLN A 43 -1.81 -2.02 7.96
N HIS A 44 -1.73 -0.91 8.68
CA HIS A 44 -2.89 -0.07 8.98
C HIS A 44 -3.58 0.48 7.72
N VAL A 45 -2.80 0.88 6.71
CA VAL A 45 -3.36 1.34 5.43
C VAL A 45 -4.09 0.20 4.72
N ASN A 46 -3.51 -1.00 4.69
CA ASN A 46 -4.13 -2.16 4.07
C ASN A 46 -5.43 -2.57 4.78
N GLU A 47 -5.44 -2.59 6.11
CA GLU A 47 -6.64 -2.85 6.92
C GLU A 47 -7.75 -1.84 6.62
N ARG A 48 -7.40 -0.55 6.57
CA ARG A 48 -8.36 0.50 6.23
C ARG A 48 -8.88 0.39 4.80
N LEU A 49 -8.04 -0.03 3.85
CA LEU A 49 -8.48 -0.26 2.47
C LEU A 49 -9.40 -1.49 2.38
N LEU A 50 -9.09 -2.56 3.13
CA LEU A 50 -9.92 -3.76 3.22
C LEU A 50 -11.28 -3.49 3.85
N SER A 51 -11.38 -2.53 4.79
CA SER A 51 -12.64 -2.19 5.46
C SER A 51 -13.58 -1.33 4.60
N LEU A 52 -13.14 -0.82 3.45
CA LEU A 52 -14.00 -0.07 2.54
C LEU A 52 -14.96 -1.01 1.83
N ASP A 53 -16.08 -0.47 1.36
CA ASP A 53 -16.94 -1.19 0.45
C ASP A 53 -16.17 -1.58 -0.82
N ILE A 54 -16.60 -2.68 -1.40
CA ILE A 54 -15.87 -3.28 -2.49
C ILE A 54 -15.91 -2.46 -3.78
N SER A 55 -16.94 -1.64 -3.96
CA SER A 55 -17.04 -0.73 -5.11
C SER A 55 -15.95 0.35 -5.02
N THR A 56 -15.72 0.90 -3.83
CA THR A 56 -14.66 1.86 -3.53
C THR A 56 -13.29 1.22 -3.67
N GLN A 57 -13.09 0.00 -3.16
CA GLN A 57 -11.82 -0.72 -3.34
C GLN A 57 -11.48 -0.91 -4.82
N ILE A 58 -12.45 -1.29 -5.66
CA ILE A 58 -12.28 -1.41 -7.11
C ILE A 58 -11.93 -0.07 -7.75
N HIS A 59 -12.59 1.01 -7.34
CA HIS A 59 -12.31 2.34 -7.86
C HIS A 59 -10.86 2.74 -7.58
N ILE A 60 -10.41 2.58 -6.33
CA ILE A 60 -9.02 2.85 -5.91
C ILE A 60 -8.04 1.98 -6.69
N ALA A 61 -8.30 0.68 -6.81
CA ALA A 61 -7.46 -0.27 -7.53
C ALA A 61 -7.24 0.15 -8.99
N LYS A 62 -8.32 0.52 -9.70
CA LYS A 62 -8.23 0.99 -11.09
C LYS A 62 -7.47 2.30 -11.21
N LYS A 63 -7.73 3.25 -10.32
CA LYS A 63 -7.19 4.60 -10.39
C LYS A 63 -5.69 4.66 -10.09
N TYR A 64 -5.23 3.90 -9.11
CA TYR A 64 -3.86 4.02 -8.59
C TYR A 64 -2.99 2.77 -8.76
N TYR A 65 -3.59 1.60 -8.97
CA TYR A 65 -2.90 0.30 -8.91
C TYR A 65 -3.11 -0.57 -10.16
N GLY A 66 -3.48 0.02 -11.29
CA GLY A 66 -3.66 -0.71 -12.56
C GLY A 66 -4.74 -1.80 -12.51
N GLY A 67 -5.68 -1.71 -11.56
CA GLY A 67 -6.72 -2.71 -11.33
C GLY A 67 -6.32 -3.89 -10.45
N SER A 68 -5.15 -3.84 -9.80
CA SER A 68 -4.76 -4.76 -8.73
C SER A 68 -5.15 -4.22 -7.36
N MET A 69 -5.40 -5.10 -6.38
CA MET A 69 -5.61 -4.76 -4.98
C MET A 69 -4.43 -5.30 -4.15
N PRO A 70 -3.32 -4.54 -4.00
CA PRO A 70 -2.15 -4.99 -3.24
C PRO A 70 -2.48 -5.35 -1.79
N TRP A 71 -3.43 -4.65 -1.19
CA TRP A 71 -3.92 -4.91 0.17
C TRP A 71 -4.72 -6.22 0.31
N ASN A 72 -5.09 -6.88 -0.79
CA ASN A 72 -5.84 -8.13 -0.82
C ASN A 72 -5.10 -9.22 -1.61
N GLY A 73 -3.80 -9.40 -1.30
CA GLY A 73 -2.96 -10.44 -1.90
C GLY A 73 -2.74 -10.29 -3.41
N GLY A 74 -2.86 -9.07 -3.94
CA GLY A 74 -2.66 -8.79 -5.37
C GLY A 74 -3.80 -9.24 -6.28
N LYS A 75 -4.97 -9.57 -5.73
CA LYS A 75 -6.15 -9.93 -6.53
C LYS A 75 -6.51 -8.80 -7.50
N THR A 76 -6.88 -9.15 -8.73
CA THR A 76 -7.29 -8.16 -9.73
C THR A 76 -8.79 -7.92 -9.70
N VAL A 77 -9.23 -6.75 -10.18
CA VAL A 77 -10.65 -6.42 -10.34
C VAL A 77 -11.38 -7.42 -11.25
N LYS A 78 -10.68 -8.07 -12.19
CA LYS A 78 -11.25 -9.15 -13.03
C LYS A 78 -11.64 -10.37 -12.18
N ALA A 79 -10.79 -10.78 -11.25
CA ALA A 79 -11.09 -11.86 -10.31
C ALA A 79 -12.27 -11.50 -9.39
N TYR A 80 -12.37 -10.23 -8.99
CA TYR A 80 -13.49 -9.77 -8.17
C TYR A 80 -14.83 -9.75 -8.91
N ARG A 81 -14.87 -9.36 -10.20
CA ARG A 81 -16.10 -9.44 -11.00
C ARG A 81 -16.59 -10.87 -11.16
N ALA A 82 -15.69 -11.82 -11.39
CA ALA A 82 -16.03 -13.24 -11.45
C ALA A 82 -16.59 -13.74 -10.10
N TYR A 83 -16.03 -13.28 -8.98
CA TYR A 83 -16.59 -13.52 -7.63
C TYR A 83 -17.99 -12.91 -7.46
N LYS A 84 -18.24 -11.65 -7.87
CA LYS A 84 -19.57 -11.02 -7.77
C LYS A 84 -20.63 -11.69 -8.66
N SER A 85 -20.21 -12.27 -9.79
CA SER A 85 -21.07 -13.10 -10.64
C SER A 85 -21.43 -14.44 -10.00
N ALA A 86 -20.55 -14.98 -9.14
CA ALA A 86 -20.72 -16.25 -8.43
C ALA A 86 -21.45 -16.12 -7.08
N LEU A 87 -21.67 -14.90 -6.57
CA LEU A 87 -22.43 -14.65 -5.34
C LEU A 87 -23.92 -14.98 -5.51
N SER A 88 -24.52 -15.56 -4.47
CA SER A 88 -25.95 -15.92 -4.43
C SER A 88 -26.82 -14.66 -4.59
N PRO A 89 -28.02 -14.75 -5.20
CA PRO A 89 -28.95 -13.62 -5.32
C PRO A 89 -29.30 -12.95 -3.98
N GLU A 90 -29.22 -13.68 -2.88
CA GLU A 90 -29.50 -13.21 -1.52
C GLU A 90 -28.41 -12.23 -1.04
N ASP A 91 -27.15 -12.48 -1.38
CA ASP A 91 -26.00 -11.63 -1.05
C ASP A 91 -25.92 -10.36 -1.92
N LYS A 92 -26.70 -10.29 -3.00
CA LYS A 92 -26.76 -9.13 -3.92
C LYS A 92 -27.67 -8.02 -3.41
N LYS A 93 -28.47 -8.25 -2.37
CA LYS A 93 -29.50 -7.32 -1.85
C LYS A 93 -29.09 -6.52 -0.60
N ALA A 94 -27.88 -6.69 -0.09
CA ALA A 94 -27.41 -6.00 1.12
C ALA A 94 -26.71 -4.65 0.85
N GLU A 95 -26.88 -4.07 -0.33
CA GLU A 95 -26.25 -2.79 -0.75
C GLU A 95 -27.32 -1.73 -1.06
#